data_AF-A0A7S0AII0-F1
#
_entry.id   AF-A0A7S0AII0-F1
#
_cell.length_a   1.000
_cell.length_b   1.000
_cell.length_c   1.000
_cell.angle_alpha   90.00
_cell.angle_beta   90.00
_cell.angle_gamma   90.00
#
_symmetry.space_group_name_H-M   'P 1'
#
loop_
_entity.id
_entity.type
_entity.pdbx_description
1 polymer ?
#
loop_
_entity_poly.entity_id
_entity_poly.type
_entity_poly.pdbx_seq_one_letter_code
_entity_poly.pdbx_strand_id
1 'polypeptide(L)'
;GGCPEDRRTPIVAYDDACANDGICVFSDAYTCDVLGGIMQSGTTWIGILGMIIIAIFLAYKSHLAFVFGIGLVTIISWPRGTAVTYFPDTLAGDARFDYFKQVVDIQPVNMLLAQFTSDLAGAGLALFTMLYVDFLDTSGTLLGLANAMGVIDEEGNFPKSRWAFSADALATMFGSIFGLSPVTSYIESGSGVEAGAKTGLTAVICSFFFFISIFFAPIIASIPPWATGGALVVVGAMMGRSLAKLDWNNVSHAVSGFVTVILMPLTYSIAYGLIGGIFVYLVMEGTFHLLSFVGIPKPGSKKDDKGPARMAIGKSIINPQGDGGGLGEYAAEEGVGNDAGENADDGEDDKEAPMADEEEATPDDK
;
A
#
# COMPACT_ATOMS: atom_id res chain seq x y z
N GLY A 1 -14.98 -9.62 12.66
CA GLY A 1 -14.81 -10.91 13.36
C GLY A 1 -15.34 -10.93 14.78
N GLY A 2 -15.18 -9.83 15.54
CA GLY A 2 -15.05 -9.87 16.99
C GLY A 2 -16.19 -10.51 17.78
N CYS A 3 -17.43 -10.39 17.31
CA CYS A 3 -18.59 -10.92 18.04
C CYS A 3 -18.95 -12.36 17.66
N PRO A 4 -19.31 -13.18 18.66
CA PRO A 4 -20.08 -14.41 18.48
C PRO A 4 -21.32 -14.18 17.60
N GLU A 5 -21.72 -15.16 16.79
CA GLU A 5 -22.84 -15.02 15.85
C GLU A 5 -24.17 -14.67 16.53
N ASP A 6 -24.38 -15.13 17.77
CA ASP A 6 -25.55 -14.83 18.61
C ASP A 6 -25.63 -13.36 19.06
N ARG A 7 -24.54 -12.59 18.92
CA ARG A 7 -24.44 -11.19 19.39
C ARG A 7 -24.07 -10.20 18.30
N ARG A 8 -24.19 -10.58 17.03
CA ARG A 8 -23.97 -9.67 15.90
C ARG A 8 -25.25 -8.93 15.60
N THR A 9 -25.19 -7.61 15.56
CA THR A 9 -26.24 -6.80 14.94
C THR A 9 -25.76 -6.35 13.56
N PRO A 10 -26.39 -6.81 12.46
CA PRO A 10 -25.99 -6.40 11.12
C PRO A 10 -26.25 -4.91 10.93
N ILE A 11 -25.35 -4.24 10.23
CA ILE A 11 -25.53 -2.84 9.84
C ILE A 11 -26.51 -2.82 8.68
N VAL A 12 -27.56 -2.03 8.82
CA VAL A 12 -28.62 -1.92 7.82
C VAL A 12 -28.43 -0.61 7.06
N ALA A 13 -28.43 -0.68 5.73
CA ALA A 13 -28.55 0.51 4.90
C ALA A 13 -30.02 0.96 4.95
N TYR A 14 -30.27 2.09 5.61
CA TYR A 14 -31.60 2.66 5.70
C TYR A 14 -31.87 3.49 4.44
N ASP A 15 -32.52 2.88 3.46
CA ASP A 15 -32.98 3.53 2.24
C ASP A 15 -34.52 3.70 2.24
N ASP A 16 -35.04 4.39 1.22
CA ASP A 16 -36.48 4.62 1.09
C ASP A 16 -37.29 3.31 0.93
N ALA A 17 -36.66 2.24 0.43
CA ALA A 17 -37.26 0.91 0.34
C ALA A 17 -37.37 0.24 1.73
N CYS A 18 -36.36 0.36 2.57
CA CYS A 18 -36.39 -0.08 3.96
C CYS A 18 -37.46 0.67 4.77
N ALA A 19 -37.63 1.98 4.50
CA ALA A 19 -38.61 2.81 5.19
C ALA A 19 -40.07 2.49 4.79
N ASN A 20 -40.33 2.24 3.49
CA ASN A 20 -41.70 2.10 2.97
C ASN A 20 -42.14 0.63 2.80
N ASP A 21 -41.24 -0.25 2.36
CA ASP A 21 -41.56 -1.66 2.05
C ASP A 21 -41.05 -2.64 3.11
N GLY A 22 -40.26 -2.16 4.08
CA GLY A 22 -39.67 -2.99 5.13
C GLY A 22 -38.59 -3.97 4.63
N ILE A 23 -38.18 -3.85 3.36
CA ILE A 23 -37.12 -4.64 2.76
C ILE A 23 -35.83 -3.85 2.90
N CYS A 24 -35.05 -4.18 3.92
CA CYS A 24 -33.79 -3.50 4.19
C CYS A 24 -32.60 -4.31 3.66
N VAL A 25 -31.64 -3.61 3.06
CA VAL A 25 -30.38 -4.22 2.63
C VAL A 25 -29.46 -4.33 3.83
N PHE A 26 -29.14 -5.56 4.21
CA PHE A 26 -28.18 -5.85 5.27
C PHE A 26 -26.76 -5.84 4.70
N SER A 27 -25.86 -5.12 5.37
CA SER A 27 -24.43 -5.21 5.10
C SER A 27 -23.84 -6.42 5.80
N ASP A 28 -22.79 -7.00 5.23
CA ASP A 28 -21.94 -7.99 5.91
C ASP A 28 -21.19 -7.39 7.12
N ALA A 29 -21.15 -6.06 7.23
CA ALA A 29 -20.64 -5.38 8.41
C ALA A 29 -21.63 -5.47 9.58
N TYR A 30 -21.12 -5.72 10.78
CA TYR A 30 -21.92 -5.84 11.99
C TYR A 30 -21.27 -5.08 13.14
N THR A 31 -22.10 -4.61 14.06
CA THR A 31 -21.66 -3.96 15.30
C THR A 31 -21.76 -4.95 16.46
N CYS A 32 -20.82 -4.84 17.40
CA CYS A 32 -20.79 -5.62 18.63
C CYS A 32 -21.46 -4.95 19.81
N ASP A 33 -21.61 -3.62 19.75
CA ASP A 33 -21.89 -2.80 20.93
C ASP A 33 -23.39 -2.68 21.25
N VAL A 34 -24.26 -2.77 20.23
CA VAL A 34 -25.70 -2.51 20.36
C VAL A 34 -26.41 -3.46 21.34
N LEU A 35 -25.91 -4.68 21.53
CA LEU A 35 -26.42 -5.67 22.48
C LEU A 35 -25.52 -5.85 23.72
N GLY A 36 -24.52 -4.99 23.94
CA GLY A 36 -23.50 -5.19 24.98
C GLY A 36 -22.61 -6.42 24.72
N GLY A 37 -22.37 -6.73 23.45
CA GLY A 37 -21.57 -7.87 23.02
C GLY A 37 -20.08 -7.68 23.32
N ILE A 38 -19.47 -8.68 23.94
CA ILE A 38 -18.01 -8.72 24.20
C ILE A 38 -17.33 -9.41 23.01
N MET A 39 -16.16 -8.92 22.60
CA MET A 39 -15.38 -9.51 21.50
C MET A 39 -14.72 -10.85 21.90
N GLN A 40 -15.53 -11.90 22.06
CA GLN A 40 -15.09 -13.23 22.51
C GLN A 40 -14.96 -14.24 21.35
N SER A 41 -15.08 -13.81 20.09
CA SER A 41 -14.98 -14.72 18.96
C SER A 41 -13.57 -15.32 18.83
N GLY A 42 -13.48 -16.65 18.87
CA GLY A 42 -12.21 -17.37 18.75
C GLY A 42 -11.46 -17.10 17.44
N THR A 43 -12.19 -16.90 16.33
CA THR A 43 -11.59 -16.59 15.02
C THR A 43 -10.90 -15.22 15.01
N THR A 44 -11.39 -14.27 15.79
CA THR A 44 -10.79 -12.93 15.90
C THR A 44 -9.50 -12.97 16.72
N TRP A 45 -9.53 -13.66 17.86
CA TRP A 45 -8.34 -13.79 18.71
C TRP A 45 -7.22 -14.55 18.02
N ILE A 46 -7.54 -15.57 17.22
CA ILE A 46 -6.55 -16.26 16.39
C ILE A 46 -6.00 -15.33 15.28
N GLY A 47 -6.84 -14.53 14.64
CA GLY A 47 -6.39 -13.53 13.67
C GLY A 47 -5.43 -12.50 14.29
N ILE A 48 -5.74 -12.01 15.49
CA ILE A 48 -4.87 -11.09 16.26
C ILE A 48 -3.56 -11.79 16.64
N LEU A 49 -3.62 -13.05 17.11
CA LEU A 49 -2.43 -13.82 17.42
C LEU A 49 -1.55 -14.02 16.17
N GLY A 50 -2.16 -14.32 15.02
CA GLY A 50 -1.47 -14.37 13.73
C GLY A 50 -0.78 -13.05 13.37
N MET A 51 -1.48 -11.93 13.53
CA MET A 51 -0.92 -10.59 13.32
C MET A 51 0.30 -10.33 14.21
N ILE A 52 0.23 -10.66 15.49
CA ILE A 52 1.34 -10.51 16.45
C ILE A 52 2.52 -11.38 16.04
N ILE A 53 2.28 -12.63 15.63
CA ILE A 53 3.34 -13.53 15.16
C ILE A 53 4.01 -12.95 13.91
N ILE A 54 3.25 -12.48 12.92
CA ILE A 54 3.80 -11.84 11.71
C ILE A 54 4.67 -10.64 12.12
N ALA A 55 4.19 -9.77 13.02
CA ALA A 55 4.93 -8.61 13.48
C ALA A 55 6.25 -9.00 14.19
N ILE A 56 6.24 -10.05 15.01
CA ILE A 56 7.45 -10.57 15.67
C ILE A 56 8.44 -11.11 14.63
N PHE A 57 8.00 -11.96 13.70
CA PHE A 57 8.87 -12.52 12.66
C PHE A 57 9.43 -11.46 11.70
N LEU A 58 8.66 -10.39 11.48
CA LEU A 58 9.09 -9.23 10.71
C LEU A 58 10.18 -8.43 11.47
N ALA A 59 10.07 -8.31 12.81
CA ALA A 59 11.11 -7.71 13.64
C ALA A 59 12.44 -8.48 13.57
N TYR A 60 12.38 -9.81 13.40
CA TYR A 60 13.55 -10.66 13.14
C TYR A 60 14.07 -10.63 11.69
N LYS A 61 13.54 -9.74 10.82
CA LYS A 61 13.93 -9.60 9.41
C LYS A 61 13.86 -10.90 8.61
N SER A 62 12.91 -11.79 8.96
CA SER A 62 12.73 -13.03 8.22
C SER A 62 11.95 -12.80 6.91
N HIS A 63 12.47 -13.29 5.79
CA HIS A 63 11.79 -13.20 4.48
C HIS A 63 10.47 -13.98 4.43
N LEU A 64 10.25 -14.92 5.36
CA LEU A 64 9.08 -15.81 5.42
C LEU A 64 8.05 -15.41 6.48
N ALA A 65 8.15 -14.20 7.06
CA ALA A 65 7.28 -13.76 8.15
C ALA A 65 5.78 -13.91 7.85
N PHE A 66 5.35 -13.48 6.66
CA PHE A 66 3.96 -13.59 6.23
C PHE A 66 3.53 -15.03 5.99
N VAL A 67 4.39 -15.84 5.37
CA VAL A 67 4.10 -17.26 5.07
C VAL A 67 3.90 -18.06 6.35
N PHE A 68 4.79 -17.89 7.34
CA PHE A 68 4.67 -18.57 8.62
C PHE A 68 3.44 -18.12 9.41
N GLY A 69 3.16 -16.82 9.46
CA GLY A 69 2.00 -16.30 10.18
C GLY A 69 0.67 -16.75 9.60
N ILE A 70 0.49 -16.60 8.29
CA ILE A 70 -0.73 -17.07 7.58
C ILE A 70 -0.82 -18.60 7.67
N GLY A 71 0.28 -19.31 7.44
CA GLY A 71 0.33 -20.77 7.49
C GLY A 71 -0.05 -21.32 8.86
N LEU A 72 0.49 -20.77 9.94
CA LEU A 72 0.18 -21.20 11.30
C LEU A 72 -1.31 -21.01 11.62
N VAL A 73 -1.88 -19.84 11.33
CA VAL A 73 -3.31 -19.59 11.56
C VAL A 73 -4.18 -20.51 10.71
N THR A 74 -3.80 -20.74 9.45
CA THR A 74 -4.53 -21.61 8.52
C THR A 74 -4.53 -23.05 9.01
N ILE A 75 -3.37 -23.59 9.42
CA ILE A 75 -3.24 -24.96 9.93
C ILE A 75 -4.07 -25.16 11.21
N ILE A 76 -4.10 -24.18 12.11
CA ILE A 76 -4.95 -24.23 13.32
C ILE A 76 -6.44 -24.21 12.97
N SER A 77 -6.81 -23.63 11.83
CA SER A 77 -8.20 -23.46 11.39
C SER A 77 -8.74 -24.62 10.53
N TRP A 78 -7.90 -25.59 10.14
CA TRP A 78 -8.33 -26.76 9.35
C TRP A 78 -9.09 -27.85 10.13
N PRO A 79 -8.77 -28.17 11.40
CA PRO A 79 -9.51 -29.19 12.14
C PRO A 79 -11.00 -28.84 12.28
N ARG A 80 -11.90 -29.71 11.79
CA ARG A 80 -13.37 -29.49 11.79
C ARG A 80 -13.99 -29.43 13.19
N GLY A 81 -13.36 -30.08 14.18
CA GLY A 81 -13.89 -30.19 15.54
C GLY A 81 -13.63 -28.99 16.47
N THR A 82 -13.10 -27.86 15.97
CA THR A 82 -12.74 -26.71 16.79
C THR A 82 -13.67 -25.52 16.54
N ALA A 83 -13.89 -24.69 17.56
CA ALA A 83 -14.71 -23.47 17.47
C ALA A 83 -14.16 -22.39 16.51
N VAL A 84 -13.00 -22.65 15.89
CA VAL A 84 -12.26 -21.74 15.01
C VAL A 84 -12.06 -22.33 13.62
N THR A 85 -12.82 -23.37 13.29
CA THR A 85 -12.67 -24.08 12.03
C THR A 85 -13.15 -23.26 10.84
N TYR A 86 -12.43 -23.37 9.72
CA TYR A 86 -12.87 -22.87 8.42
C TYR A 86 -13.86 -23.80 7.72
N PHE A 87 -13.93 -25.05 8.18
CA PHE A 87 -14.80 -26.11 7.67
C PHE A 87 -15.84 -26.53 8.73
N PRO A 88 -16.79 -25.64 9.08
CA PRO A 88 -17.85 -26.01 10.02
C PRO A 88 -18.72 -27.12 9.43
N ASP A 89 -19.33 -27.95 10.28
CA ASP A 89 -20.27 -29.03 9.89
C ASP A 89 -21.62 -28.46 9.41
N THR A 90 -21.55 -27.66 8.34
CA THR A 90 -22.65 -27.02 7.65
C THR A 90 -22.50 -27.30 6.17
N LEU A 91 -23.60 -27.20 5.41
CA LEU A 91 -23.57 -27.43 3.95
C LEU A 91 -22.49 -26.61 3.23
N ALA A 92 -22.25 -25.37 3.69
CA ALA A 92 -21.21 -24.50 3.16
C ALA A 92 -19.79 -24.95 3.53
N GLY A 93 -19.58 -25.44 4.76
CA GLY A 93 -18.29 -25.96 5.20
C GLY A 93 -17.95 -27.31 4.57
N ASP A 94 -18.94 -28.16 4.32
CA ASP A 94 -18.78 -29.41 3.57
C ASP A 94 -18.38 -29.16 2.12
N ALA A 95 -19.04 -28.22 1.44
CA ALA A 95 -18.66 -27.82 0.08
C ALA A 95 -17.22 -27.29 0.00
N ARG A 96 -16.80 -26.46 0.97
CA ARG A 96 -15.43 -25.97 1.07
C ARG A 96 -14.43 -27.10 1.30
N PHE A 97 -14.78 -28.08 2.14
CA PHE A 97 -13.92 -29.22 2.44
C PHE A 97 -13.81 -30.18 1.26
N ASP A 98 -14.88 -30.39 0.51
CA ASP A 98 -14.90 -31.16 -0.73
C ASP A 98 -14.03 -30.51 -1.80
N TYR A 99 -14.09 -29.18 -1.91
CA TYR A 99 -13.19 -28.42 -2.79
C TYR A 99 -11.73 -28.57 -2.34
N PHE A 100 -11.43 -28.37 -1.06
CA PHE A 100 -10.07 -28.52 -0.51
C PHE A 100 -9.46 -29.90 -0.80
N LYS A 101 -10.26 -30.97 -0.72
CA LYS A 101 -9.82 -32.35 -1.00
C LYS A 101 -9.39 -32.58 -2.45
N GLN A 102 -9.81 -31.74 -3.40
CA GLN A 102 -9.45 -31.90 -4.80
C GLN A 102 -7.97 -31.58 -5.04
N VAL A 103 -7.30 -30.83 -4.14
CA VAL A 103 -5.86 -30.45 -4.11
C VAL A 103 -5.38 -29.71 -5.36
N VAL A 104 -5.59 -30.31 -6.53
CA VAL A 104 -5.39 -29.75 -7.86
C VAL A 104 -6.71 -29.74 -8.59
N ASP A 105 -7.09 -28.59 -9.12
CA ASP A 105 -8.31 -28.42 -9.88
C ASP A 105 -8.05 -27.67 -11.18
N ILE A 106 -8.73 -28.08 -12.24
CA ILE A 106 -8.67 -27.47 -13.57
C ILE A 106 -10.08 -27.01 -13.89
N GLN A 107 -10.42 -25.82 -13.40
CA GLN A 107 -11.71 -25.22 -13.70
C GLN A 107 -11.81 -24.89 -15.21
N PRO A 108 -12.93 -25.22 -15.87
CA PRO A 108 -13.15 -24.79 -17.24
C PRO A 108 -13.17 -23.25 -17.29
N VAL A 109 -12.48 -22.68 -18.27
CA VAL A 109 -12.30 -21.22 -18.44
C VAL A 109 -13.58 -20.51 -18.95
N ASN A 110 -14.72 -21.21 -18.91
CA ASN A 110 -15.99 -20.77 -19.49
C ASN A 110 -16.62 -19.58 -18.75
N MET A 111 -16.23 -19.34 -17.49
CA MET A 111 -16.66 -18.18 -16.69
C MET A 111 -15.71 -16.98 -16.75
N LEU A 112 -14.63 -17.04 -17.54
CA LEU A 112 -13.62 -15.97 -17.57
C LEU A 112 -14.01 -14.79 -18.47
N LEU A 113 -15.07 -14.90 -19.28
CA LEU A 113 -15.53 -13.76 -20.08
C LEU A 113 -16.29 -12.77 -19.20
N ALA A 114 -15.89 -11.50 -19.26
CA ALA A 114 -16.55 -10.42 -18.55
C ALA A 114 -18.07 -10.42 -18.75
N GLN A 115 -18.83 -10.25 -17.65
CA GLN A 115 -20.25 -9.96 -17.74
C GLN A 115 -20.42 -8.53 -18.24
N PHE A 116 -20.75 -8.37 -19.52
CA PHE A 116 -21.02 -7.07 -20.11
C PHE A 116 -22.39 -6.58 -19.64
N THR A 117 -22.40 -5.51 -18.84
CA THR A 117 -23.62 -4.77 -18.52
C THR A 117 -23.92 -3.76 -19.63
N SER A 118 -25.18 -3.62 -19.99
CA SER A 118 -25.66 -2.59 -20.93
C SER A 118 -25.96 -1.26 -20.26
N ASP A 119 -25.80 -1.15 -18.93
CA ASP A 119 -25.98 0.10 -18.19
C ASP A 119 -24.82 1.06 -18.43
N LEU A 120 -25.01 1.95 -19.41
CA LEU A 120 -24.02 2.94 -19.81
C LEU A 120 -23.80 4.02 -18.73
N ALA A 121 -24.80 4.30 -17.88
CA ALA A 121 -24.70 5.32 -16.85
C ALA A 121 -23.83 4.84 -15.67
N GLY A 122 -24.11 3.62 -15.16
CA GLY A 122 -23.28 2.99 -14.14
C GLY A 122 -21.86 2.69 -14.63
N ALA A 123 -21.72 2.21 -15.87
CA ALA A 123 -20.41 1.95 -16.47
C ALA A 123 -19.60 3.24 -16.66
N GLY A 124 -20.23 4.35 -17.06
CA GLY A 124 -19.56 5.64 -17.20
C GLY A 124 -18.99 6.16 -15.88
N LEU A 125 -19.78 6.13 -14.80
CA LEU A 125 -19.31 6.54 -13.47
C LEU A 125 -18.15 5.65 -13.01
N ALA A 126 -18.30 4.33 -13.09
CA ALA A 126 -17.27 3.38 -12.69
C ALA A 126 -15.98 3.60 -13.49
N LEU A 127 -16.08 3.79 -14.81
CA LEU A 127 -14.96 4.07 -15.70
C LEU A 127 -14.21 5.34 -15.28
N PHE A 128 -14.91 6.46 -15.07
CA PHE A 128 -14.25 7.71 -14.66
C PHE A 128 -13.60 7.59 -13.27
N THR A 129 -14.29 6.96 -12.31
CA THR A 129 -13.74 6.79 -10.96
C THR A 129 -12.53 5.87 -10.93
N MET A 130 -12.59 4.73 -11.62
CA MET A 130 -11.51 3.76 -11.65
C MET A 130 -10.33 4.27 -12.48
N LEU A 131 -10.58 4.93 -13.62
CA LEU A 131 -9.51 5.51 -14.44
C LEU A 131 -8.64 6.49 -13.66
N TYR A 132 -9.26 7.39 -12.89
CA TYR A 132 -8.50 8.38 -12.14
C TYR A 132 -7.78 7.77 -10.93
N VAL A 133 -8.44 6.85 -10.21
CA VAL A 133 -7.81 6.13 -9.08
C VAL A 133 -6.63 5.31 -9.57
N ASP A 134 -6.79 4.55 -10.66
CA ASP A 134 -5.76 3.72 -11.29
C ASP A 134 -4.60 4.60 -11.79
N PHE A 135 -4.90 5.69 -12.50
CA PHE A 135 -3.88 6.63 -12.96
C PHE A 135 -3.03 7.20 -11.80
N LEU A 136 -3.67 7.60 -10.70
CA LEU A 136 -2.96 8.12 -9.53
C LEU A 136 -2.17 7.03 -8.80
N ASP A 137 -2.71 5.83 -8.69
CA ASP A 137 -2.05 4.70 -8.05
C ASP A 137 -0.82 4.25 -8.86
N THR A 138 -0.96 4.04 -10.16
CA THR A 138 0.15 3.72 -11.07
C THR A 138 1.22 4.81 -11.03
N SER A 139 0.84 6.08 -11.04
CA SER A 139 1.79 7.19 -10.96
C SER A 139 2.56 7.18 -9.62
N GLY A 140 1.85 7.03 -8.50
CA GLY A 140 2.44 7.01 -7.17
C GLY A 140 3.35 5.79 -6.94
N THR A 141 2.93 4.62 -7.41
CA THR A 141 3.66 3.37 -7.27
C THR A 141 4.91 3.33 -8.15
N LEU A 142 4.81 3.70 -9.42
CA LEU A 142 5.96 3.76 -10.34
C LEU A 142 7.00 4.79 -9.88
N LEU A 143 6.57 5.99 -9.46
CA LEU A 143 7.48 6.98 -8.89
C LEU A 143 8.09 6.51 -7.57
N GLY A 144 7.32 5.81 -6.73
CA GLY A 144 7.82 5.22 -5.49
C GLY A 144 8.90 4.16 -5.74
N LEU A 145 8.69 3.31 -6.75
CA LEU A 145 9.64 2.27 -7.18
C LEU A 145 10.87 2.85 -7.87
N ALA A 146 10.70 3.84 -8.74
CA ALA A 146 11.79 4.53 -9.41
C ALA A 146 12.69 5.28 -8.40
N ASN A 147 12.09 5.84 -7.34
CA ASN A 147 12.83 6.40 -6.19
C ASN A 147 13.63 5.31 -5.46
N ALA A 148 13.04 4.14 -5.22
CA ALA A 148 13.73 3.02 -4.58
C ALA A 148 14.88 2.46 -5.44
N MET A 149 14.76 2.54 -6.77
CA MET A 149 15.82 2.17 -7.72
C MET A 149 16.93 3.23 -7.84
N GLY A 150 16.66 4.48 -7.48
CA GLY A 150 17.58 5.61 -7.66
C GLY A 150 17.72 6.06 -9.12
N VAL A 151 16.67 5.89 -9.93
CA VAL A 151 16.68 6.18 -11.39
C VAL A 151 15.82 7.39 -11.77
N ILE A 152 15.52 8.26 -10.80
CA ILE A 152 14.72 9.47 -11.02
C ILE A 152 15.64 10.65 -11.32
N ASP A 153 15.32 11.35 -12.39
CA ASP A 153 15.95 12.60 -12.81
C ASP A 153 15.48 13.77 -11.94
N GLU A 154 16.19 14.91 -11.96
CA GLU A 154 15.84 16.11 -11.18
C GLU A 154 14.42 16.65 -11.47
N GLU A 155 13.89 16.34 -12.65
CA GLU A 155 12.54 16.70 -13.09
C GLU A 155 11.45 15.74 -12.58
N GLY A 156 11.82 14.69 -11.84
CA GLY A 156 10.89 13.66 -11.36
C GLY A 156 10.53 12.61 -12.42
N ASN A 157 11.21 12.61 -13.57
CA ASN A 157 11.04 11.62 -14.63
C ASN A 157 11.98 10.43 -14.41
N PHE A 158 11.65 9.29 -15.00
CA PHE A 158 12.51 8.10 -15.01
C PHE A 158 12.60 7.53 -16.43
N PRO A 159 13.72 6.85 -16.77
CA PRO A 159 13.94 6.35 -18.11
C PRO A 159 12.80 5.43 -18.55
N LYS A 160 12.30 5.66 -19.77
CA LYS A 160 11.20 4.89 -20.38
C LYS A 160 9.86 4.97 -19.62
N SER A 161 9.59 6.05 -18.89
CA SER A 161 8.31 6.28 -18.21
C SER A 161 7.09 6.03 -19.10
N ARG A 162 7.10 6.51 -20.36
CA ARG A 162 6.03 6.26 -21.34
C ARG A 162 5.73 4.78 -21.55
N TRP A 163 6.77 3.95 -21.65
CA TRP A 163 6.62 2.50 -21.83
C TRP A 163 6.12 1.81 -20.55
N ALA A 164 6.51 2.30 -19.37
CA ALA A 164 6.01 1.78 -18.10
C ALA A 164 4.50 2.01 -17.96
N PHE A 165 4.03 3.25 -18.18
CA PHE A 165 2.60 3.57 -18.17
C PHE A 165 1.82 2.84 -19.27
N SER A 166 2.42 2.63 -20.45
CA SER A 166 1.78 1.89 -21.53
C SER A 166 1.64 0.40 -21.22
N ALA A 167 2.62 -0.19 -20.54
CA ALA A 167 2.57 -1.59 -20.11
C ALA A 167 1.49 -1.83 -19.06
N ASP A 168 1.34 -0.90 -18.12
CA ASP A 168 0.28 -0.91 -17.09
C ASP A 168 -1.12 -0.82 -17.74
N ALA A 169 -1.33 0.15 -18.63
CA ALA A 169 -2.58 0.28 -19.38
C ALA A 169 -2.90 -0.96 -20.23
N LEU A 170 -1.90 -1.56 -20.88
CA LEU A 170 -2.08 -2.82 -21.62
C LEU A 170 -2.47 -3.97 -20.68
N ALA A 171 -1.81 -4.11 -19.53
CA ALA A 171 -2.14 -5.14 -18.54
C ALA A 171 -3.57 -4.99 -18.02
N THR A 172 -4.00 -3.77 -17.70
CA THR A 172 -5.36 -3.47 -17.26
C THR A 172 -6.39 -3.75 -18.37
N MET A 173 -6.11 -3.40 -19.62
CA MET A 173 -6.98 -3.75 -20.75
C MET A 173 -7.13 -5.27 -20.91
N PHE A 174 -6.03 -6.03 -20.89
CA PHE A 174 -6.12 -7.49 -20.95
C PHE A 174 -6.84 -8.08 -19.74
N GLY A 175 -6.60 -7.56 -18.53
CA GLY A 175 -7.29 -7.97 -17.31
C GLY A 175 -8.80 -7.76 -17.39
N SER A 176 -9.23 -6.63 -17.95
CA SER A 176 -10.66 -6.30 -18.10
C SER A 176 -11.42 -7.26 -19.01
N ILE A 177 -10.78 -7.79 -20.06
CA ILE A 177 -11.37 -8.81 -20.96
C ILE A 177 -11.72 -10.07 -20.16
N PHE A 178 -10.91 -10.38 -19.15
CA PHE A 178 -11.08 -11.53 -18.27
C PHE A 178 -11.93 -11.23 -17.01
N GLY A 179 -12.54 -10.05 -16.92
CA GLY A 179 -13.34 -9.63 -15.76
C GLY A 179 -12.54 -9.40 -14.47
N LEU A 180 -11.23 -9.14 -14.59
CA LEU A 180 -10.36 -8.86 -13.44
C LEU A 180 -10.46 -7.39 -13.03
N SER A 181 -10.12 -7.10 -11.77
CA SER A 181 -9.90 -5.72 -11.31
C SER A 181 -8.69 -5.08 -12.02
N PRO A 182 -8.57 -3.74 -12.06
CA PRO A 182 -7.42 -3.06 -12.63
C PRO A 182 -6.10 -3.62 -12.08
N VAL A 183 -5.14 -3.84 -12.98
CA VAL A 183 -3.84 -4.46 -12.65
C VAL A 183 -2.84 -3.33 -12.49
N THR A 184 -2.28 -3.18 -11.29
CA THR A 184 -1.34 -2.10 -10.94
C THR A 184 0.01 -2.65 -10.49
N SER A 185 1.02 -1.77 -10.48
CA SER A 185 2.34 -2.08 -9.94
C SER A 185 2.34 -2.01 -8.39
N TYR A 186 2.87 -3.04 -7.74
CA TYR A 186 2.87 -3.12 -6.27
C TYR A 186 4.04 -2.35 -5.66
N ILE A 187 3.77 -1.40 -4.76
CA ILE A 187 4.82 -0.64 -4.05
C ILE A 187 5.70 -1.54 -3.16
N GLU A 188 5.16 -2.68 -2.72
CA GLU A 188 5.85 -3.70 -1.93
C GLU A 188 6.99 -4.35 -2.71
N SER A 189 6.92 -4.35 -4.03
CA SER A 189 8.02 -4.82 -4.90
C SER A 189 9.29 -3.97 -4.77
N GLY A 190 9.21 -2.80 -4.10
CA GLY A 190 10.36 -2.01 -3.70
C GLY A 190 11.35 -2.79 -2.82
N SER A 191 10.85 -3.70 -1.98
CA SER A 191 11.73 -4.63 -1.23
C SER A 191 12.50 -5.59 -2.15
N GLY A 192 11.90 -5.99 -3.28
CA GLY A 192 12.56 -6.77 -4.31
C GLY A 192 13.62 -5.95 -5.04
N VAL A 193 13.34 -4.68 -5.34
CA VAL A 193 14.29 -3.74 -5.90
C VAL A 193 15.51 -3.55 -4.99
N GLU A 194 15.29 -3.37 -3.69
CA GLU A 194 16.34 -3.28 -2.67
C GLU A 194 17.19 -4.56 -2.60
N ALA A 195 16.56 -5.72 -2.80
CA ALA A 195 17.26 -7.01 -2.89
C ALA A 195 17.99 -7.25 -4.24
N GLY A 196 17.91 -6.32 -5.19
CA GLY A 196 18.62 -6.38 -6.47
C GLY A 196 17.77 -6.78 -7.67
N ALA A 197 16.44 -6.89 -7.55
CA ALA A 197 15.53 -7.16 -8.65
C ALA A 197 15.36 -5.93 -9.57
N LYS A 198 16.42 -5.59 -10.30
CA LYS A 198 16.46 -4.44 -11.23
C LYS A 198 16.12 -4.82 -12.68
N THR A 199 15.80 -6.09 -12.93
CA THR A 199 15.44 -6.61 -14.25
C THR A 199 14.00 -7.11 -14.28
N GLY A 200 13.34 -7.00 -15.44
CA GLY A 200 11.99 -7.53 -15.65
C GLY A 200 11.89 -9.05 -15.58
N LEU A 201 13.02 -9.77 -15.57
CA LEU A 201 13.03 -11.23 -15.46
C LEU A 201 12.41 -11.70 -14.13
N THR A 202 12.61 -10.95 -13.05
CA THR A 202 11.99 -11.26 -11.74
C THR A 202 10.47 -11.22 -11.85
N ALA A 203 9.91 -10.23 -12.55
CA ALA A 203 8.47 -10.12 -12.76
C ALA A 203 7.92 -11.30 -13.58
N VAL A 204 8.65 -11.74 -14.63
CA VAL A 204 8.27 -12.90 -15.47
C VAL A 204 8.32 -14.20 -14.66
N ILE A 205 9.35 -14.39 -13.83
CA ILE A 205 9.45 -15.56 -12.96
C ILE A 205 8.32 -15.55 -11.92
N CYS A 206 8.06 -14.41 -11.28
CA CYS A 206 6.94 -14.25 -10.35
C CYS A 206 5.60 -14.57 -11.03
N SER A 207 5.33 -14.04 -12.23
CA SER A 207 4.10 -14.34 -12.96
C SER A 207 3.97 -15.81 -13.33
N PHE A 208 5.08 -16.48 -13.66
CA PHE A 208 5.09 -17.92 -13.91
C PHE A 208 4.74 -18.74 -12.66
N PHE A 209 5.27 -18.38 -11.49
CA PHE A 209 4.87 -19.03 -10.23
C PHE A 209 3.40 -18.75 -9.87
N PHE A 210 2.90 -17.54 -10.11
CA PHE A 210 1.48 -17.23 -9.95
C PHE A 210 0.60 -18.02 -10.93
N PHE A 211 1.04 -18.22 -12.16
CA PHE A 211 0.35 -19.09 -13.11
C PHE A 211 0.27 -20.54 -12.62
N ILE A 212 1.36 -21.08 -12.07
CA ILE A 212 1.35 -22.41 -11.44
C ILE A 212 0.42 -22.45 -10.22
N SER A 213 0.34 -21.36 -9.45
CA SER A 213 -0.51 -21.30 -8.25
C SER A 213 -2.00 -21.49 -8.53
N ILE A 214 -2.46 -21.20 -9.76
CA ILE A 214 -3.85 -21.41 -10.18
C ILE A 214 -4.25 -22.90 -10.07
N PHE A 215 -3.35 -23.82 -10.38
CA PHE A 215 -3.61 -25.26 -10.22
C PHE A 215 -3.80 -25.66 -8.75
N PHE A 216 -3.22 -24.90 -7.83
CA PHE A 216 -3.35 -25.08 -6.38
C PHE A 216 -4.45 -24.20 -5.77
N ALA A 217 -5.36 -23.67 -6.59
CA ALA A 217 -6.50 -22.88 -6.13
C ALA A 217 -7.30 -23.55 -4.99
N PRO A 218 -7.55 -24.88 -4.99
CA PRO A 218 -8.21 -25.54 -3.86
C PRO A 218 -7.51 -25.37 -2.51
N ILE A 219 -6.17 -25.36 -2.50
CA ILE A 219 -5.38 -25.16 -1.29
C ILE A 219 -5.42 -23.69 -0.88
N ILE A 220 -5.27 -22.77 -1.83
CA ILE A 220 -5.27 -21.32 -1.55
C ILE A 220 -6.64 -20.86 -1.04
N ALA A 221 -7.73 -21.41 -1.60
CA ALA A 221 -9.10 -21.13 -1.17
C ALA A 221 -9.43 -21.66 0.24
N SER A 222 -8.60 -22.56 0.80
CA SER A 222 -8.73 -23.05 2.17
C SER A 222 -8.17 -22.09 3.22
N ILE A 223 -7.48 -21.03 2.81
CA ILE A 223 -6.93 -20.01 3.71
C ILE A 223 -8.09 -19.17 4.26
N PRO A 224 -8.32 -19.17 5.58
CA PRO A 224 -9.45 -18.48 6.14
C PRO A 224 -9.25 -16.94 6.12
N PRO A 225 -10.34 -16.16 5.99
CA PRO A 225 -10.27 -14.70 5.96
C PRO A 225 -9.65 -14.04 7.20
N TRP A 226 -9.69 -14.70 8.36
CA TRP A 226 -9.05 -14.18 9.58
C TRP A 226 -7.52 -14.34 9.58
N ALA A 227 -6.96 -15.28 8.79
CA ALA A 227 -5.51 -15.40 8.61
C ALA A 227 -4.98 -14.25 7.73
N THR A 228 -5.64 -14.00 6.61
CA THR A 228 -5.28 -12.96 5.66
C THR A 228 -5.57 -11.57 6.21
N GLY A 229 -6.69 -11.38 6.92
CA GLY A 229 -7.04 -10.11 7.54
C GLY A 229 -5.97 -9.60 8.51
N GLY A 230 -5.41 -10.47 9.37
CA GLY A 230 -4.31 -10.12 10.26
C GLY A 230 -3.05 -9.69 9.51
N ALA A 231 -2.72 -10.40 8.42
CA ALA A 231 -1.60 -10.04 7.56
C ALA A 231 -1.80 -8.67 6.87
N LEU A 232 -3.00 -8.39 6.35
CA LEU A 232 -3.33 -7.12 5.70
C LEU A 232 -3.17 -5.92 6.64
N VAL A 233 -3.48 -6.07 7.93
CA VAL A 233 -3.24 -5.02 8.93
C VAL A 233 -1.74 -4.72 9.08
N VAL A 234 -0.90 -5.76 9.14
CA VAL A 234 0.56 -5.57 9.22
C VAL A 234 1.09 -4.91 7.94
N VAL A 235 0.63 -5.36 6.76
CA VAL A 235 1.02 -4.75 5.47
C VAL A 235 0.63 -3.27 5.45
N GLY A 236 -0.60 -2.92 5.82
CA GLY A 236 -1.06 -1.53 5.91
C GLY A 236 -0.21 -0.69 6.88
N ALA A 237 0.16 -1.26 8.04
CA ALA A 237 1.06 -0.59 8.99
C ALA A 237 2.47 -0.35 8.40
N MET A 238 2.99 -1.28 7.59
CA MET A 238 4.26 -1.10 6.90
C MET A 238 4.19 -0.04 5.79
N MET A 239 3.10 0.00 5.03
CA MET A 239 2.87 1.01 3.99
C MET A 239 2.76 2.43 4.57
N GLY A 240 2.35 2.56 5.84
CA GLY A 240 2.35 3.82 6.57
C GLY A 240 3.73 4.51 6.65
N ARG A 241 4.84 3.80 6.44
CA ARG A 241 6.18 4.40 6.35
C ARG A 241 6.29 5.48 5.28
N SER A 242 5.50 5.38 4.21
CA SER A 242 5.48 6.40 3.15
C SER A 242 4.98 7.76 3.65
N LEU A 243 4.16 7.80 4.71
CA LEU A 243 3.72 9.04 5.34
C LEU A 243 4.88 9.79 6.01
N ALA A 244 5.95 9.09 6.41
CA ALA A 244 7.14 9.73 6.97
C ALA A 244 7.95 10.50 5.91
N LYS A 245 7.78 10.20 4.62
CA LYS A 245 8.45 10.91 3.52
C LYS A 245 7.80 12.25 3.19
N LEU A 246 6.59 12.52 3.72
CA LEU A 246 5.91 13.80 3.54
C LEU A 246 6.64 14.91 4.31
N ASP A 247 6.80 16.10 3.73
CA ASP A 247 7.38 17.26 4.44
C ASP A 247 6.37 17.83 5.43
N TRP A 248 6.38 17.30 6.65
CA TRP A 248 5.52 17.73 7.75
C TRP A 248 5.79 19.16 8.22
N ASN A 249 6.93 19.77 7.83
CA ASN A 249 7.21 21.16 8.18
C ASN A 249 6.44 22.15 7.30
N ASN A 250 6.07 21.73 6.09
CA ASN A 250 5.25 22.54 5.21
C ASN A 250 3.77 22.27 5.48
N VAL A 251 3.08 23.26 6.06
CA VAL A 251 1.66 23.16 6.44
C VAL A 251 0.78 22.78 5.25
N SER A 252 1.08 23.24 4.04
CA SER A 252 0.31 22.90 2.83
C SER A 252 0.34 21.39 2.54
N HIS A 253 1.52 20.79 2.65
CA HIS A 253 1.73 19.36 2.40
C HIS A 253 1.22 18.51 3.58
N ALA A 254 1.49 18.94 4.82
CA ALA A 254 1.04 18.25 6.02
C ALA A 254 -0.49 18.15 6.12
N VAL A 255 -1.20 19.27 5.89
CA VAL A 255 -2.66 19.31 6.00
C VAL A 255 -3.32 18.53 4.87
N SER A 256 -2.85 18.68 3.63
CA SER A 256 -3.38 17.90 2.50
C SER A 256 -3.15 16.40 2.66
N GLY A 257 -1.94 15.99 3.06
CA GLY A 257 -1.63 14.59 3.36
C GLY A 257 -2.48 14.01 4.50
N PHE A 258 -2.68 14.76 5.58
CA PHE A 258 -3.52 14.33 6.71
C PHE A 258 -4.99 14.15 6.30
N VAL A 259 -5.54 15.10 5.54
CA VAL A 259 -6.92 15.03 5.04
C VAL A 259 -7.13 13.82 4.13
N THR A 260 -6.16 13.53 3.24
CA THR A 260 -6.19 12.33 2.39
C THR A 260 -6.30 11.06 3.24
N VAL A 261 -5.43 10.89 4.24
CA VAL A 261 -5.36 9.67 5.06
C VAL A 261 -6.61 9.47 5.90
N ILE A 262 -7.22 10.54 6.43
CA ILE A 262 -8.40 10.41 7.31
C ILE A 262 -9.70 10.26 6.51
N LEU A 263 -9.80 10.86 5.33
CA LEU A 263 -11.02 10.76 4.51
C LEU A 263 -11.18 9.38 3.88
N MET A 264 -10.10 8.68 3.52
CA MET A 264 -10.21 7.35 2.91
C MET A 264 -10.98 6.34 3.79
N PRO A 265 -10.63 6.12 5.07
CA PRO A 265 -11.39 5.21 5.94
C PRO A 265 -12.77 5.75 6.29
N LEU A 266 -12.92 7.07 6.48
CA LEU A 266 -14.18 7.67 6.93
C LEU A 266 -15.26 7.61 5.85
N THR A 267 -14.87 7.77 4.58
CA THR A 267 -15.78 7.72 3.43
C THR A 267 -15.89 6.32 2.82
N TYR A 268 -15.11 5.35 3.32
CA TYR A 268 -14.97 4.02 2.74
C TYR A 268 -14.65 4.05 1.22
N SER A 269 -13.97 5.11 0.76
CA SER A 269 -13.67 5.33 -0.65
C SER A 269 -12.30 5.99 -0.82
N ILE A 270 -11.43 5.30 -1.55
CA ILE A 270 -10.09 5.80 -1.90
C ILE A 270 -10.22 7.05 -2.79
N ALA A 271 -11.18 7.03 -3.73
CA ALA A 271 -11.42 8.15 -4.65
C ALA A 271 -11.78 9.44 -3.91
N TYR A 272 -12.71 9.39 -2.95
CA TYR A 272 -13.10 10.57 -2.19
C TYR A 272 -11.97 11.09 -1.30
N GLY A 273 -11.15 10.19 -0.74
CA GLY A 273 -9.95 10.57 0.01
C GLY A 273 -8.93 11.32 -0.84
N LEU A 274 -8.61 10.81 -2.04
CA LEU A 274 -7.68 11.46 -2.98
C LEU A 274 -8.18 12.82 -3.45
N ILE A 275 -9.46 12.91 -3.85
CA ILE A 275 -10.08 14.16 -4.30
C ILE A 275 -10.04 15.21 -3.17
N GLY A 276 -10.41 14.82 -1.95
CA GLY A 276 -10.37 15.71 -0.79
C GLY A 276 -8.96 16.23 -0.50
N GLY A 277 -7.96 15.36 -0.55
CA GLY A 277 -6.55 15.72 -0.39
C GLY A 277 -6.04 16.72 -1.41
N ILE A 278 -6.29 16.44 -2.69
CA ILE A 278 -5.86 17.29 -3.82
C ILE A 278 -6.60 18.62 -3.78
N PHE A 279 -7.89 18.63 -3.45
CA PHE A 279 -8.65 19.86 -3.30
C PHE A 279 -8.05 20.75 -2.21
N VAL A 280 -7.72 20.20 -1.04
CA VAL A 280 -7.08 20.95 0.05
C VAL A 280 -5.72 21.49 -0.38
N TYR A 281 -4.91 20.69 -1.08
CA TYR A 281 -3.63 21.15 -1.61
C TYR A 281 -3.78 22.31 -2.59
N LEU A 282 -4.70 22.20 -3.55
CA LEU A 282 -4.97 23.25 -4.54
C LEU A 282 -5.48 24.54 -3.90
N VAL A 283 -6.37 24.45 -2.90
CA VAL A 283 -6.87 25.62 -2.17
C VAL A 283 -5.74 26.29 -1.41
N MET A 284 -4.91 25.54 -0.70
CA MET A 284 -3.80 26.09 0.09
C MET A 284 -2.75 26.75 -0.81
N GLU A 285 -2.22 26.00 -1.76
CA GLU A 285 -1.17 26.47 -2.67
C GLU A 285 -1.69 27.57 -3.59
N GLY A 286 -2.92 27.45 -4.10
CA GLY A 286 -3.59 28.47 -4.88
C GLY A 286 -3.81 29.76 -4.10
N THR A 287 -4.19 29.68 -2.82
CA THR A 287 -4.34 30.85 -1.95
C THR A 287 -2.98 31.52 -1.70
N PHE A 288 -1.92 30.76 -1.45
CA PHE A 288 -0.58 31.33 -1.28
C PHE A 288 -0.06 32.01 -2.56
N HIS A 289 -0.34 31.43 -3.72
CA HIS A 289 0.02 32.02 -5.00
C HIS A 289 -0.80 33.28 -5.33
N LEU A 290 -2.06 33.34 -4.87
CA LEU A 290 -2.88 34.54 -4.98
C LEU A 290 -2.39 35.65 -4.01
N LEU A 291 -2.01 35.28 -2.79
CA LEU A 291 -1.49 36.21 -1.79
C LEU A 291 -0.10 36.76 -2.17
N SER A 292 0.73 35.97 -2.85
CA SER A 292 2.01 36.47 -3.38
C SER A 292 1.82 37.52 -4.46
N PHE A 293 0.76 37.41 -5.27
CA PHE A 293 0.37 38.45 -6.23
C PHE A 293 -0.05 39.77 -5.54
N VAL A 294 -0.56 39.67 -4.30
CA VAL A 294 -0.93 40.82 -3.45
C VAL A 294 0.26 41.31 -2.59
N GLY A 295 1.45 40.72 -2.74
CA GLY A 295 2.68 41.14 -2.06
C GLY A 295 2.91 40.52 -0.69
N ILE A 296 2.12 39.51 -0.29
CA ILE A 296 2.35 38.76 0.95
C ILE A 296 3.26 37.56 0.62
N PRO A 297 4.47 37.47 1.21
CA PRO A 297 5.41 36.40 0.89
C PRO A 297 4.87 35.04 1.36
N LYS A 298 5.15 34.00 0.55
CA LYS A 298 4.75 32.63 0.87
C LYS A 298 5.39 32.17 2.18
N PRO A 299 4.60 31.72 3.18
CA PRO A 299 5.16 31.17 4.40
C PRO A 299 5.92 29.87 4.08
N GLY A 300 7.22 29.84 4.39
CA GLY A 300 8.04 28.62 4.34
C GLY A 300 8.67 28.24 2.99
N SER A 301 8.77 29.17 2.02
CA SER A 301 9.63 28.93 0.85
C SER A 301 11.10 28.88 1.29
N LYS A 302 11.67 27.68 1.38
CA LYS A 302 13.11 27.45 1.57
C LYS A 302 13.91 28.14 0.45
N LYS A 303 14.24 29.41 0.64
CA LYS A 303 15.40 30.02 -0.02
C LYS A 303 16.31 30.78 0.93
N ASP A 304 15.90 31.00 2.17
CA ASP A 304 16.75 31.62 3.17
C ASP A 304 16.74 30.82 4.47
N ASP A 305 17.97 30.50 4.88
CA ASP A 305 18.44 30.22 6.24
C ASP A 305 18.55 28.80 6.83
N LYS A 306 19.67 28.68 7.53
CA LYS A 306 20.25 27.51 8.19
C LYS A 306 19.41 27.09 9.39
N GLY A 307 19.34 25.77 9.60
CA GLY A 307 18.96 25.15 10.88
C GLY A 307 17.47 24.81 11.02
N PRO A 308 17.13 23.60 11.50
CA PRO A 308 15.74 23.18 11.61
C PRO A 308 15.06 23.93 12.76
N ALA A 309 14.02 24.70 12.44
CA ALA A 309 13.01 25.08 13.41
C ALA A 309 12.24 23.81 13.82
N ARG A 310 12.73 23.15 14.86
CA ARG A 310 12.05 22.02 15.51
C ARG A 310 10.69 22.52 15.98
N MET A 311 9.61 21.95 15.47
CA MET A 311 8.28 22.12 16.02
C MET A 311 8.31 21.63 17.48
N ALA A 312 8.33 22.57 18.42
CA ALA A 312 8.46 22.29 19.84
C ALA A 312 7.15 21.69 20.36
N ILE A 313 7.01 20.36 20.28
CA ILE A 313 6.04 19.64 21.08
C ILE A 313 6.51 19.78 22.54
N GLY A 314 5.68 20.44 23.34
CA GLY A 314 6.00 20.87 24.70
C GLY A 314 6.55 19.75 25.57
N LYS A 315 7.81 19.91 25.99
CA LYS A 315 8.32 19.31 27.22
C LYS A 315 7.67 20.04 28.40
N SER A 316 6.54 19.56 28.86
CA SER A 316 6.12 19.80 30.24
C SER A 316 5.36 18.59 30.74
N ILE A 317 5.71 18.18 31.97
CA ILE A 317 5.12 17.09 32.74
C ILE A 317 5.69 15.72 32.35
N ILE A 318 6.87 15.38 32.88
CA ILE A 318 7.06 14.42 34.00
C ILE A 318 8.48 14.67 34.54
N ASN A 319 8.59 15.23 35.74
CA ASN A 319 9.80 15.17 36.56
C ASN A 319 9.37 14.68 37.94
N PRO A 320 9.93 13.56 38.42
CA PRO A 320 10.23 13.42 39.83
C PRO A 320 11.73 13.15 39.98
N GLN A 321 12.42 14.11 40.61
CA GLN A 321 13.74 13.90 41.19
C GLN A 321 13.63 13.05 42.46
N GLY A 322 14.66 12.21 42.68
CA GLY A 322 14.97 11.47 43.91
C GLY A 322 14.55 10.01 43.79
N ASP A 323 15.41 9.00 43.82
CA ASP A 323 16.59 8.82 44.67
C ASP A 323 17.55 7.79 44.04
N GLY A 324 18.81 7.79 44.47
CA GLY A 324 19.96 7.25 43.73
C GLY A 324 20.13 5.72 43.64
N GLY A 325 21.07 5.32 42.78
CA GLY A 325 21.66 3.98 42.79
C GLY A 325 22.12 3.43 41.44
N GLY A 326 23.36 3.74 41.05
CA GLY A 326 24.31 2.75 40.50
C GLY A 326 24.18 2.27 39.03
N LEU A 327 25.31 2.45 38.34
CA LEU A 327 25.92 1.58 37.31
C LEU A 327 25.56 1.80 35.84
N GLY A 328 26.59 2.11 35.04
CA GLY A 328 26.72 1.59 33.68
C GLY A 328 26.92 2.61 32.56
N GLU A 329 28.06 3.28 32.57
CA GLU A 329 28.60 4.10 31.49
C GLU A 329 29.12 3.21 30.35
N TYR A 330 28.65 3.41 29.11
CA TYR A 330 29.42 3.22 27.86
C TYR A 330 28.88 4.18 26.79
N ALA A 331 29.57 5.32 26.64
CA ALA A 331 29.49 6.26 25.53
C ALA A 331 30.11 5.61 24.27
N ALA A 332 29.48 5.72 23.10
CA ALA A 332 29.75 6.69 22.02
C ALA A 332 31.07 6.47 21.27
N GLU A 333 31.00 6.33 19.95
CA GLU A 333 32.01 6.88 19.02
C GLU A 333 31.42 6.99 17.60
N GLU A 334 30.97 8.22 17.26
CA GLU A 334 30.99 8.74 15.89
C GLU A 334 32.32 9.48 15.72
N GLY A 335 33.10 9.10 14.70
CA GLY A 335 34.33 9.79 14.33
C GLY A 335 34.12 10.66 13.09
N VAL A 336 33.90 11.96 13.31
CA VAL A 336 34.09 13.03 12.32
C VAL A 336 35.45 13.66 12.61
N GLY A 337 36.41 13.48 11.72
CA GLY A 337 37.70 14.18 11.73
C GLY A 337 37.72 15.21 10.60
N ASN A 338 37.90 16.48 10.96
CA ASN A 338 38.10 17.59 10.05
C ASN A 338 39.32 18.36 10.59
N ASP A 339 40.35 18.54 9.76
CA ASP A 339 41.41 19.57 9.87
C ASP A 339 42.06 19.63 8.47
N ALA A 340 41.91 20.73 7.72
CA ALA A 340 42.89 21.83 7.58
C ALA A 340 44.28 21.33 7.15
N GLY A 341 44.92 21.74 6.05
CA GLY A 341 44.75 22.76 5.03
C GLY A 341 46.10 22.87 4.29
N GLU A 342 46.19 23.78 3.31
CA GLU A 342 47.43 24.34 2.71
C GLU A 342 47.86 23.84 1.32
N ASN A 343 48.55 24.75 0.62
CA ASN A 343 48.43 25.15 -0.79
C ASN A 343 49.46 24.53 -1.77
N ALA A 344 49.33 24.97 -3.04
CA ALA A 344 50.29 25.00 -4.17
C ALA A 344 50.10 23.87 -5.20
N ASP A 345 49.57 24.16 -6.40
CA ASP A 345 50.25 24.77 -7.57
C ASP A 345 51.24 23.78 -8.23
N ASP A 346 50.88 23.33 -9.43
CA ASP A 346 51.77 23.13 -10.59
C ASP A 346 51.07 22.26 -11.66
N GLY A 347 51.21 22.69 -12.91
CA GLY A 347 50.57 22.12 -14.09
C GLY A 347 51.39 21.04 -14.81
N GLU A 348 51.05 20.90 -16.10
CA GLU A 348 51.63 20.04 -17.14
C GLU A 348 51.23 18.54 -17.07
N ASP A 349 50.39 18.06 -17.98
CA ASP A 349 50.60 17.70 -19.41
C ASP A 349 50.95 16.21 -19.55
N ASP A 350 50.07 15.48 -20.25
CA ASP A 350 50.31 14.29 -21.10
C ASP A 350 48.93 13.67 -21.45
N LYS A 351 48.35 13.92 -22.64
CA LYS A 351 48.48 13.13 -23.90
C LYS A 351 48.09 11.65 -23.66
N GLU A 352 47.14 11.00 -24.35
CA GLU A 352 46.72 11.01 -25.76
C GLU A 352 45.24 10.53 -25.93
N ALA A 353 44.43 11.37 -26.59
CA ALA A 353 43.57 11.22 -27.80
C ALA A 353 43.14 9.80 -28.37
N PRO A 354 42.27 9.71 -29.42
CA PRO A 354 40.78 9.76 -29.37
C PRO A 354 40.07 8.78 -30.38
N MET A 355 38.76 9.01 -30.60
CA MET A 355 37.91 8.65 -31.76
C MET A 355 37.30 7.24 -31.87
N ALA A 356 35.95 7.20 -31.93
CA ALA A 356 35.25 7.05 -33.20
C ALA A 356 33.77 7.47 -33.06
N ASP A 357 33.43 8.55 -33.73
CA ASP A 357 32.07 8.92 -34.14
C ASP A 357 31.52 7.87 -35.12
N GLU A 358 30.20 7.65 -35.12
CA GLU A 358 29.48 7.51 -36.38
C GLU A 358 28.06 8.08 -36.24
N GLU A 359 27.73 8.85 -37.26
CA GLU A 359 26.78 9.95 -37.35
C GLU A 359 25.45 9.49 -37.98
N GLU A 360 24.40 10.27 -37.72
CA GLU A 360 23.08 10.16 -38.35
C GLU A 360 23.13 10.23 -39.90
N ALA A 361 22.21 9.54 -40.57
CA ALA A 361 21.79 9.93 -41.93
C ALA A 361 20.36 9.46 -42.27
N THR A 362 19.45 10.44 -42.35
CA THR A 362 18.35 10.56 -43.35
C THR A 362 18.60 11.90 -44.07
N PRO A 363 18.19 12.17 -45.34
CA PRO A 363 16.87 11.84 -45.92
C PRO A 363 16.80 11.58 -47.47
N ASP A 364 15.59 11.20 -47.91
CA ASP A 364 14.84 11.47 -49.16
C ASP A 364 15.43 11.43 -50.60
N ASP A 365 14.50 11.14 -51.53
CA ASP A 365 14.47 11.32 -53.00
C ASP A 365 15.10 10.27 -53.94
N LYS A 366 14.26 9.31 -54.40
CA LYS A 366 13.79 9.18 -55.81
C LYS A 366 13.00 7.89 -56.08
#